data_AF-A0A353Q508-F1
#
_entry.id   AF-A0A353Q508-F1
#
_cell.length_a   1.000
_cell.length_b   1.000
_cell.length_c   1.000
_cell.angle_alpha   90.00
_cell.angle_beta   90.00
_cell.angle_gamma   90.00
#
_symmetry.space_group_name_H-M   'P 1'
#
loop_
_entity.id
_entity.type
_entity.pdbx_description
1 polymer ?
#
loop_
_entity_poly.entity_id
_entity_poly.type
_entity_poly.pdbx_seq_one_letter_code
_entity_poly.pdbx_strand_id
1 'polypeptide(L)'
;MLQTIKKFTEMKKIILLLLSVMALVLASCNKKEIPDKGKLDPNATILIRPIAGARSTTGGLTGLEIVKQGHEIKFLSRYSDDKYNEETIYTASRGFSEAQRDLTIPALKMWGTDVINQKGNYVRDFTHAYDIYITRLLYIKEGTTDTLIYDPTIKTTQIGQFDTVITDTIAYIPEDVINSVRPLIESAYADANYTEVYRLFNEAFTFLPFE
;
A
#
# COMPACT_ATOMS: atom_id res chain seq x y z
N MET A 1 2.05 30.87 -30.44
CA MET A 1 0.58 30.67 -30.29
C MET A 1 0.09 29.36 -30.88
N LEU A 2 0.48 28.99 -32.11
CA LEU A 2 0.03 27.75 -32.79
C LEU A 2 0.46 26.42 -32.10
N GLN A 3 1.66 26.36 -31.49
CA GLN A 3 2.16 25.16 -30.79
C GLN A 3 1.42 24.87 -29.48
N THR A 4 0.97 25.89 -28.77
CA THR A 4 0.24 25.76 -27.50
C THR A 4 -1.16 25.19 -27.72
N ILE A 5 -1.81 25.55 -28.83
CA ILE A 5 -3.14 25.05 -29.22
C ILE A 5 -3.07 23.56 -29.60
N LYS A 6 -1.98 23.12 -30.23
CA LYS A 6 -1.78 21.71 -30.62
C LYS A 6 -1.62 20.79 -29.40
N LYS A 7 -0.86 21.20 -28.38
CA LYS A 7 -0.71 20.46 -27.10
C LYS A 7 -2.04 20.32 -26.34
N PHE A 8 -2.85 21.39 -26.31
CA PHE A 8 -4.17 21.36 -25.66
C PHE A 8 -5.16 20.40 -26.36
N THR A 9 -5.05 20.27 -27.68
CA THR A 9 -5.91 19.39 -28.48
C THR A 9 -5.53 17.91 -28.31
N GLU A 10 -4.23 17.61 -28.17
CA GLU A 10 -3.74 16.24 -27.92
C GLU A 10 -3.98 15.77 -26.48
N MET A 11 -3.86 16.66 -25.47
CA MET A 11 -4.24 16.35 -24.08
C MET A 11 -5.74 16.06 -23.94
N LYS A 12 -6.61 16.72 -24.71
CA LYS A 12 -8.04 16.39 -24.76
C LYS A 12 -8.29 14.98 -25.31
N LYS A 13 -7.52 14.54 -26.32
CA LYS A 13 -7.64 13.17 -26.87
C LYS A 13 -7.17 12.10 -25.89
N ILE A 14 -6.16 12.39 -25.07
CA ILE A 14 -5.68 11.51 -24.00
C ILE A 14 -6.70 11.45 -22.84
N ILE A 15 -7.30 12.59 -22.48
CA ILE A 15 -8.38 12.64 -21.48
C ILE A 15 -9.64 11.93 -21.99
N LEU A 16 -9.95 12.02 -23.28
CA LEU A 16 -11.04 11.29 -23.93
C LEU A 16 -10.77 9.77 -24.01
N LEU A 17 -9.50 9.34 -24.11
CA LEU A 17 -9.13 7.93 -24.06
C LEU A 17 -9.27 7.36 -22.63
N LEU A 18 -8.88 8.12 -21.60
CA LEU A 18 -9.01 7.72 -20.19
C LEU A 18 -10.48 7.69 -19.71
N LEU A 19 -11.34 8.54 -20.26
CA LEU A 19 -12.79 8.50 -19.99
C LEU A 19 -13.52 7.32 -20.67
N SER A 20 -12.94 6.74 -21.72
CA SER A 20 -13.56 5.60 -22.43
C SER A 20 -13.44 4.26 -21.69
N VAL A 21 -12.48 4.12 -20.77
CA VAL A 21 -12.35 2.93 -19.90
C VAL A 21 -13.41 2.95 -18.79
N MET A 22 -13.89 4.13 -18.38
CA MET A 22 -14.97 4.28 -17.40
C MET A 22 -16.36 3.92 -17.96
N ALA A 23 -16.54 4.01 -19.29
CA ALA A 23 -17.84 3.81 -19.94
C ALA A 23 -18.19 2.33 -20.22
N LEU A 24 -17.28 1.38 -20.04
CA LEU A 24 -17.55 -0.05 -20.27
C LEU A 24 -18.24 -0.77 -19.09
N VAL A 25 -18.49 -0.10 -17.97
CA VAL A 25 -19.09 -0.75 -16.78
C VAL A 25 -20.62 -0.75 -16.81
N LEU A 26 -21.29 0.02 -17.69
CA LEU A 26 -22.76 0.18 -17.65
C LEU A 26 -23.55 -0.52 -18.77
N ALA A 27 -22.92 -1.37 -19.60
CA ALA A 27 -23.61 -2.06 -20.69
C ALA A 27 -23.31 -3.56 -20.77
N SER A 28 -23.52 -4.29 -19.67
CA SER A 28 -23.58 -5.76 -19.70
C SER A 28 -24.84 -6.26 -19.01
N CYS A 29 -26.01 -5.97 -19.59
CA CYS A 29 -27.23 -6.76 -19.40
C CYS A 29 -27.11 -8.09 -20.15
N ASN A 30 -26.18 -8.94 -19.71
CA ASN A 30 -26.37 -10.38 -19.76
C ASN A 30 -26.67 -10.78 -18.32
N LYS A 31 -27.47 -11.83 -18.10
CA LYS A 31 -27.56 -12.47 -16.77
C LYS A 31 -26.16 -13.00 -16.41
N LYS A 32 -25.25 -12.12 -15.99
CA LYS A 32 -24.01 -12.50 -15.32
C LYS A 32 -24.47 -13.21 -14.07
N GLU A 33 -24.00 -14.44 -13.88
CA GLU A 33 -24.03 -15.06 -12.56
C GLU A 33 -23.71 -13.98 -11.54
N ILE A 34 -24.60 -13.80 -10.56
CA ILE A 34 -24.32 -12.88 -9.46
C ILE A 34 -22.99 -13.39 -8.90
N PRO A 35 -21.90 -12.61 -9.02
CA PRO A 35 -20.60 -13.07 -8.55
C PRO A 35 -20.75 -13.47 -7.09
N ASP A 36 -20.16 -14.59 -6.68
CA ASP A 36 -20.15 -14.96 -5.27
C ASP A 36 -19.51 -13.81 -4.48
N LYS A 37 -20.36 -13.10 -3.73
CA LYS A 37 -19.98 -11.96 -2.91
C LYS A 37 -19.08 -12.36 -1.74
N GLY A 38 -18.92 -13.67 -1.52
CA GLY A 38 -18.08 -14.22 -0.49
C GLY A 38 -18.59 -13.87 0.91
N LYS A 39 -17.75 -14.12 1.89
CA LYS A 39 -17.98 -13.71 3.28
C LYS A 39 -16.74 -13.00 3.78
N LEU A 40 -16.92 -12.17 4.80
CA LEU A 40 -15.81 -11.64 5.56
C LEU A 40 -14.96 -12.80 6.08
N ASP A 41 -13.69 -12.81 5.68
CA ASP A 41 -12.67 -13.68 6.26
C ASP A 41 -11.80 -12.82 7.18
N PRO A 42 -11.93 -12.95 8.51
CA PRO A 42 -11.14 -12.18 9.46
C PRO A 42 -9.64 -12.53 9.41
N ASN A 43 -9.26 -13.63 8.77
CA ASN A 43 -7.87 -14.05 8.59
C ASN A 43 -7.33 -13.73 7.19
N ALA A 44 -8.15 -13.19 6.29
CA ALA A 44 -7.68 -12.77 4.97
C ALA A 44 -6.59 -11.72 5.15
N THR A 45 -5.54 -11.81 4.34
CA THR A 45 -4.50 -10.78 4.24
C THR A 45 -4.66 -10.01 2.95
N ILE A 46 -4.38 -8.72 3.01
CA ILE A 46 -4.20 -7.87 1.84
C ILE A 46 -2.70 -7.74 1.53
N LEU A 47 -2.39 -7.57 0.25
CA LEU A 47 -1.01 -7.64 -0.24
C LEU A 47 -0.54 -6.27 -0.73
N ILE A 48 0.59 -5.83 -0.19
CA ILE A 48 1.33 -4.66 -0.66
C ILE A 48 2.51 -5.16 -1.49
N ARG A 49 2.49 -4.91 -2.80
CA ARG A 49 3.43 -5.50 -3.77
C ARG A 49 4.36 -4.47 -4.39
N PRO A 50 5.58 -4.81 -4.81
CA PRO A 50 6.35 -3.94 -5.67
C PRO A 50 5.66 -3.83 -7.03
N ILE A 51 5.77 -2.67 -7.67
CA ILE A 51 5.45 -2.59 -9.11
C ILE A 51 6.39 -3.51 -9.90
N ALA A 52 5.92 -4.06 -11.03
CA ALA A 52 6.75 -4.94 -11.86
C ALA A 52 8.03 -4.21 -12.32
N GLY A 53 9.19 -4.85 -12.09
CA GLY A 53 10.49 -4.27 -12.43
C GLY A 53 11.00 -3.19 -11.46
N ALA A 54 10.34 -2.97 -10.32
CA ALA A 54 10.75 -2.03 -9.28
C ALA A 54 12.20 -2.21 -8.85
N ARG A 55 13.03 -1.17 -9.05
CA ARG A 55 14.38 -1.06 -8.51
C ARG A 55 14.75 0.39 -8.23
N SER A 56 15.27 0.69 -7.04
CA SER A 56 15.83 2.01 -6.69
C SER A 56 17.08 2.28 -7.52
N THR A 57 17.23 3.50 -8.00
CA THR A 57 18.40 3.95 -8.78
C THR A 57 19.59 4.36 -7.89
N THR A 58 19.33 4.82 -6.67
CA THR A 58 20.35 5.30 -5.72
C THR A 58 20.77 4.23 -4.70
N GLY A 59 19.81 3.43 -4.20
CA GLY A 59 20.06 2.37 -3.23
C GLY A 59 20.17 0.97 -3.84
N GLY A 60 19.83 0.81 -5.12
CA GLY A 60 19.86 -0.47 -5.83
C GLY A 60 18.83 -1.50 -5.38
N LEU A 61 18.03 -1.19 -4.35
CA LEU A 61 17.04 -2.07 -3.73
C LEU A 61 15.97 -2.49 -4.74
N THR A 62 15.84 -3.80 -4.89
CA THR A 62 14.75 -4.46 -5.61
C THR A 62 13.50 -4.56 -4.73
N GLY A 63 12.34 -4.81 -5.36
CA GLY A 63 11.11 -5.09 -4.63
C GLY A 63 11.24 -6.23 -3.61
N LEU A 64 12.02 -7.28 -3.91
CA LEU A 64 12.27 -8.38 -2.98
C LEU A 64 13.09 -7.93 -1.76
N GLU A 65 14.10 -7.09 -1.95
CA GLU A 65 14.91 -6.56 -0.84
C GLU A 65 14.10 -5.64 0.06
N ILE A 66 13.21 -4.83 -0.52
CA ILE A 66 12.27 -4.00 0.24
C ILE A 66 11.34 -4.87 1.09
N VAL A 67 10.80 -5.97 0.53
CA VAL A 67 9.94 -6.90 1.31
C VAL A 67 10.71 -7.57 2.44
N LYS A 68 11.99 -7.93 2.22
CA LYS A 68 12.84 -8.52 3.27
C LYS A 68 13.11 -7.55 4.40
N GLN A 69 13.52 -6.32 4.08
CA GLN A 69 14.05 -5.34 5.04
C GLN A 69 12.98 -4.41 5.61
N GLY A 70 11.82 -4.28 4.95
CA GLY A 70 10.71 -3.43 5.38
C GLY A 70 10.25 -3.81 6.77
N HIS A 71 10.44 -2.91 7.72
CA HIS A 71 10.09 -3.08 9.12
C HIS A 71 8.63 -2.70 9.37
N GLU A 72 8.21 -1.54 8.87
CA GLU A 72 6.88 -0.98 9.07
C GLU A 72 6.40 -0.21 7.83
N ILE A 73 5.09 -0.09 7.71
CA ILE A 73 4.44 0.89 6.86
C ILE A 73 3.97 2.04 7.73
N LYS A 74 4.26 3.26 7.30
CA LYS A 74 3.88 4.51 7.95
C LYS A 74 3.02 5.33 7.01
N PHE A 75 2.05 6.02 7.58
CA PHE A 75 1.14 6.84 6.80
C PHE A 75 0.51 7.95 7.65
N LEU A 76 0.05 8.99 6.98
CA LEU A 76 -0.75 10.04 7.58
C LEU A 76 -2.23 9.80 7.32
N SER A 77 -3.08 10.09 8.29
CA SER A 77 -4.53 10.00 8.13
C SER A 77 -5.23 11.04 8.99
N ARG A 78 -6.40 11.50 8.54
CA ARG A 78 -7.35 12.26 9.38
C ARG A 78 -8.34 11.35 10.09
N TYR A 79 -8.28 10.05 9.81
CA TYR A 79 -9.06 9.04 10.50
C TYR A 79 -8.19 8.36 11.56
N SER A 80 -8.79 8.09 12.71
CA SER A 80 -8.23 7.25 13.78
C SER A 80 -9.38 6.48 14.42
N ASP A 81 -9.29 5.16 14.43
CA ASP A 81 -10.39 4.25 14.81
C ASP A 81 -11.69 4.57 14.06
N ASP A 82 -11.59 4.80 12.75
CA ASP A 82 -12.68 5.20 11.85
C ASP A 82 -13.37 6.55 12.19
N LYS A 83 -12.75 7.38 13.05
CA LYS A 83 -13.25 8.72 13.39
C LYS A 83 -12.47 9.80 12.66
N TYR A 84 -13.17 10.60 11.88
CA TYR A 84 -12.59 11.74 11.18
C TYR A 84 -12.29 12.90 12.13
N ASN A 85 -11.13 13.55 11.95
CA ASN A 85 -10.74 14.76 12.63
C ASN A 85 -10.19 15.80 11.64
N GLU A 86 -10.84 16.97 11.57
CA GLU A 86 -10.45 18.05 10.66
C GLU A 86 -9.19 18.79 11.11
N GLU A 87 -8.94 18.86 12.42
CA GLU A 87 -7.84 19.63 13.00
C GLU A 87 -6.58 18.79 13.21
N THR A 88 -6.75 17.47 13.36
CA THR A 88 -5.65 16.54 13.67
C THR A 88 -5.27 15.68 12.47
N ILE A 89 -3.97 15.57 12.23
CA ILE A 89 -3.37 14.57 11.34
C ILE A 89 -2.67 13.55 12.23
N TYR A 90 -3.09 12.30 12.14
CA TYR A 90 -2.47 11.19 12.85
C TYR A 90 -1.35 10.62 12.00
N THR A 91 -0.22 10.33 12.64
CA THR A 91 0.82 9.46 12.08
C THR A 91 0.58 8.05 12.60
N ALA A 92 0.21 7.14 11.71
CA ALA A 92 0.04 5.74 12.03
C ALA A 92 1.26 4.95 11.56
N SER A 93 1.60 3.90 12.29
CA SER A 93 2.59 2.92 11.87
C SER A 93 2.10 1.50 12.12
N ARG A 94 2.52 0.59 11.24
CA ARG A 94 2.23 -0.83 11.35
C ARG A 94 3.47 -1.64 11.01
N GLY A 95 3.95 -2.40 11.99
CA GLY A 95 5.05 -3.35 11.81
C GLY A 95 4.63 -4.62 11.05
N PHE A 96 5.59 -5.25 10.38
CA PHE A 96 5.43 -6.55 9.74
C PHE A 96 6.21 -7.62 10.50
N SER A 97 5.55 -8.71 10.89
CA SER A 97 6.20 -9.92 11.40
C SER A 97 6.76 -10.81 10.28
N GLU A 98 7.65 -11.74 10.60
CA GLU A 98 8.25 -12.66 9.61
C GLU A 98 7.18 -13.35 8.73
N ALA A 99 6.09 -13.83 9.33
CA ALA A 99 4.99 -14.50 8.64
C ALA A 99 4.22 -13.58 7.65
N GLN A 100 4.35 -12.27 7.78
CA GLN A 100 3.73 -11.28 6.90
C GLN A 100 4.62 -10.91 5.70
N ARG A 101 5.73 -11.60 5.48
CA ARG A 101 6.59 -11.43 4.30
C ARG A 101 6.41 -12.61 3.37
N ASP A 102 6.01 -12.33 2.13
CA ASP A 102 6.04 -13.33 1.07
C ASP A 102 7.26 -13.09 0.19
N LEU A 103 8.22 -14.00 0.26
CA LEU A 103 9.45 -13.92 -0.52
C LEU A 103 9.34 -14.68 -1.85
N THR A 104 8.31 -15.52 -2.01
CA THR A 104 8.06 -16.26 -3.25
C THR A 104 7.34 -15.39 -4.26
N ILE A 105 6.37 -14.61 -3.78
CA ILE A 105 5.70 -13.54 -4.49
C ILE A 105 5.99 -12.29 -3.69
N PRO A 106 7.04 -11.50 -4.01
CA PRO A 106 7.47 -10.35 -3.23
C PRO A 106 6.28 -9.49 -2.77
N ALA A 107 5.91 -9.59 -1.49
CA ALA A 107 4.79 -8.84 -0.92
C ALA A 107 4.89 -8.72 0.60
N LEU A 108 4.42 -7.60 1.13
CA LEU A 108 4.12 -7.41 2.54
C LEU A 108 2.63 -7.66 2.77
N LYS A 109 2.29 -8.45 3.79
CA LYS A 109 0.91 -8.85 4.14
C LYS A 109 0.37 -7.97 5.27
N MET A 110 -0.67 -7.21 5.00
CA MET A 110 -1.49 -6.58 6.03
C MET A 110 -2.68 -7.47 6.37
N TRP A 111 -3.18 -7.38 7.60
CA TRP A 111 -4.36 -8.16 7.98
C TRP A 111 -5.58 -7.48 7.37
N GLY A 112 -6.52 -8.25 6.84
CA GLY A 112 -7.79 -7.70 6.34
C GLY A 112 -8.53 -6.92 7.43
N THR A 113 -8.31 -7.27 8.70
CA THR A 113 -8.83 -6.57 9.88
C THR A 113 -8.37 -5.13 10.04
N ASP A 114 -7.30 -4.73 9.34
CA ASP A 114 -6.83 -3.33 9.33
C ASP A 114 -7.73 -2.41 8.51
N VAL A 115 -8.59 -3.00 7.67
CA VAL A 115 -9.53 -2.28 6.82
C VAL A 115 -10.97 -2.68 7.10
N ILE A 116 -11.24 -3.97 7.34
CA ILE A 116 -12.56 -4.43 7.77
C ILE A 116 -12.40 -5.18 9.08
N ASN A 117 -12.76 -4.54 10.19
CA ASN A 117 -12.53 -5.10 11.51
C ASN A 117 -13.33 -6.41 11.75
N GLN A 118 -13.08 -7.09 12.87
CA GLN A 118 -13.72 -8.37 13.20
C GLN A 118 -15.25 -8.30 13.33
N LYS A 119 -15.83 -7.10 13.49
CA LYS A 119 -17.29 -6.89 13.51
C LYS A 119 -17.87 -6.68 12.10
N GLY A 120 -17.01 -6.70 11.08
CA GLY A 120 -17.38 -6.42 9.70
C GLY A 120 -17.48 -4.94 9.36
N ASN A 121 -17.01 -4.04 10.23
CA ASN A 121 -17.05 -2.60 9.94
C ASN A 121 -15.82 -2.19 9.14
N TYR A 122 -16.05 -1.44 8.07
CA TYR A 122 -15.00 -0.74 7.33
C TYR A 122 -14.35 0.35 8.20
N VAL A 123 -13.02 0.41 8.17
CA VAL A 123 -12.16 1.33 8.92
C VAL A 123 -11.38 2.16 7.91
N ARG A 124 -11.63 3.47 7.91
CA ARG A 124 -11.09 4.41 6.91
C ARG A 124 -9.63 4.83 7.15
N ASP A 125 -9.04 4.45 8.28
CA ASP A 125 -7.70 4.84 8.71
C ASP A 125 -6.65 4.68 7.60
N PHE A 126 -6.58 3.49 7.01
CA PHE A 126 -5.64 3.19 5.93
C PHE A 126 -6.14 3.63 4.55
N THR A 127 -7.41 3.40 4.21
CA THR A 127 -7.91 3.66 2.85
C THR A 127 -8.02 5.15 2.51
N HIS A 128 -8.12 6.02 3.53
CA HIS A 128 -8.06 7.47 3.41
C HIS A 128 -6.67 8.06 3.73
N ALA A 129 -5.66 7.21 3.88
CA ALA A 129 -4.32 7.65 4.17
C ALA A 129 -3.65 8.37 2.98
N TYR A 130 -2.62 9.14 3.30
CA TYR A 130 -1.71 9.81 2.38
C TYR A 130 -0.29 9.79 2.97
N ASP A 131 0.70 10.17 2.17
CA ASP A 131 2.13 10.07 2.54
C ASP A 131 2.48 8.68 3.08
N ILE A 132 2.24 7.66 2.26
CA ILE A 132 2.38 6.26 2.64
C ILE A 132 3.77 5.77 2.25
N TYR A 133 4.57 5.36 3.24
CA TYR A 133 5.93 4.90 3.03
C TYR A 133 6.28 3.66 3.86
N ILE A 134 7.19 2.85 3.33
CA ILE A 134 7.75 1.68 3.98
C ILE A 134 9.14 2.05 4.46
N THR A 135 9.42 1.76 5.73
CA THR A 135 10.72 2.02 6.34
C THR A 135 11.41 0.73 6.75
N ARG A 136 12.73 0.76 6.86
CA ARG A 136 13.55 -0.23 7.56
C ARG A 136 14.19 0.41 8.79
N LEU A 137 14.70 -0.44 9.68
CA LEU A 137 15.57 -0.01 10.77
C LEU A 137 17.02 -0.33 10.44
N LEU A 138 17.92 0.61 10.72
CA LEU A 138 19.37 0.42 10.65
C LEU A 138 19.95 0.63 12.05
N TYR A 139 20.69 -0.35 12.54
CA TYR A 139 21.44 -0.28 13.78
C TYR A 139 22.88 0.13 13.44
N ILE A 140 23.36 1.20 14.05
CA ILE A 140 24.66 1.81 13.77
C ILE A 140 25.52 1.76 15.03
N LYS A 141 26.77 1.35 14.86
CA LYS A 141 27.77 1.42 15.90
C LYS A 141 28.60 2.68 15.74
N GLU A 142 28.52 3.56 16.72
CA GLU A 142 29.14 4.88 16.68
C GLU A 142 30.66 4.79 16.55
N GLY A 143 31.23 5.71 15.75
CA GLY A 143 32.66 5.72 15.47
C GLY A 143 33.14 4.60 14.54
N THR A 144 32.23 3.83 13.92
CA THR A 144 32.56 2.77 12.94
C THR A 144 31.71 2.89 11.67
N THR A 145 31.99 2.05 10.68
CA THR A 145 31.12 1.86 9.50
C THR A 145 30.15 0.69 9.68
N ASP A 146 30.12 0.05 10.86
CA ASP A 146 29.30 -1.12 11.09
C ASP A 146 27.82 -0.72 11.15
N THR A 147 27.05 -1.25 10.21
CA THR A 147 25.60 -1.08 10.14
C THR A 147 24.94 -2.45 10.01
N LEU A 148 23.94 -2.70 10.84
CA LEU A 148 23.09 -3.88 10.76
C LEU A 148 21.70 -3.46 10.31
N ILE A 149 21.24 -4.05 9.20
CA ILE A 149 19.86 -3.87 8.73
C ILE A 149 18.97 -4.79 9.57
N TYR A 150 17.85 -4.27 10.07
CA TYR A 150 16.87 -5.09 10.77
C TYR A 150 16.35 -6.22 9.89
N ASP A 151 16.34 -7.41 10.47
CA ASP A 151 15.70 -8.62 9.98
C ASP A 151 14.99 -9.24 11.19
N PRO A 152 13.71 -9.64 11.05
CA PRO A 152 12.92 -10.18 12.17
C PRO A 152 13.52 -11.44 12.81
N THR A 153 14.46 -12.11 12.15
CA THR A 153 15.19 -13.28 12.67
C THR A 153 16.43 -12.91 13.49
N ILE A 154 16.84 -11.63 13.51
CA ILE A 154 18.00 -11.16 14.28
C ILE A 154 17.75 -11.33 15.77
N LYS A 155 18.73 -11.94 16.45
CA LYS A 155 18.70 -12.08 17.90
C LYS A 155 18.97 -10.73 18.57
N THR A 156 18.23 -10.42 19.63
CA THR A 156 18.38 -9.19 20.42
C THR A 156 19.80 -8.98 20.97
N THR A 157 20.54 -10.05 21.23
CA THR A 157 21.95 -9.97 21.66
C THR A 157 22.89 -9.41 20.61
N GLN A 158 22.56 -9.51 19.32
CA GLN A 158 23.31 -8.87 18.24
C GLN A 158 23.01 -7.37 18.19
N ILE A 159 21.75 -6.99 18.42
CA ILE A 159 21.30 -5.59 18.47
C ILE A 159 21.98 -4.83 19.61
N GLY A 160 22.21 -5.46 20.77
CA GLY A 160 22.85 -4.84 21.93
C GLY A 160 24.32 -4.41 21.73
N GLN A 161 24.89 -4.61 20.55
CA GLN A 161 26.24 -4.17 20.18
C GLN A 161 26.26 -2.85 19.40
N PHE A 162 25.09 -2.27 19.12
CA PHE A 162 24.90 -1.04 18.36
C PHE A 162 24.35 0.06 19.27
N ASP A 163 24.76 1.29 18.97
CA ASP A 163 24.53 2.45 19.85
C ASP A 163 23.29 3.24 19.43
N THR A 164 23.05 3.33 18.12
CA THR A 164 21.97 4.13 17.53
C THR A 164 21.09 3.30 16.61
N VAL A 165 19.78 3.59 16.61
CA VAL A 165 18.81 3.04 15.65
C VAL A 165 18.25 4.18 14.81
N ILE A 166 18.37 4.07 13.49
CA ILE A 166 17.74 5.01 12.56
C ILE A 166 16.63 4.32 11.78
N THR A 167 15.59 5.10 11.45
CA THR A 167 14.52 4.69 10.53
C THR A 167 14.85 5.24 9.15
N ASP A 168 14.93 4.35 8.16
CA ASP A 168 15.27 4.68 6.79
C ASP A 168 14.10 4.38 5.86
N THR A 169 13.68 5.34 5.05
CA THR A 169 12.57 5.18 4.11
C THR A 169 13.09 4.51 2.84
N ILE A 170 12.49 3.36 2.48
CA ILE A 170 13.00 2.52 1.38
C ILE A 170 12.00 2.32 0.25
N ALA A 171 10.73 2.65 0.47
CA ALA A 171 9.70 2.60 -0.55
C ALA A 171 8.52 3.50 -0.17
N TYR A 172 7.67 3.78 -1.16
CA TYR A 172 6.43 4.53 -0.97
C TYR A 172 5.30 3.96 -1.83
N ILE A 173 4.07 4.12 -1.37
CA ILE A 173 2.87 3.85 -2.17
C ILE A 173 2.42 5.18 -2.76
N PRO A 174 2.40 5.33 -4.09
CA PRO A 174 1.91 6.54 -4.74
C PRO A 174 0.49 6.92 -4.31
N GLU A 175 0.22 8.21 -4.18
CA GLU A 175 -1.09 8.67 -3.70
C GLU A 175 -2.23 8.35 -4.70
N ASP A 176 -1.93 8.29 -5.99
CA ASP A 176 -2.87 7.93 -7.04
C ASP A 176 -3.33 6.46 -6.93
N VAL A 177 -2.46 5.56 -6.46
CA VAL A 177 -2.83 4.16 -6.19
C VAL A 177 -3.98 4.09 -5.21
N ILE A 178 -3.87 4.77 -4.06
CA ILE A 178 -4.91 4.71 -3.04
C ILE A 178 -6.16 5.53 -3.41
N ASN A 179 -5.97 6.71 -4.00
CA ASN A 179 -7.07 7.58 -4.39
C ASN A 179 -7.93 6.97 -5.50
N SER A 180 -7.34 6.20 -6.43
CA SER A 180 -8.08 5.53 -7.52
C SER A 180 -8.86 4.31 -7.04
N VAL A 181 -8.31 3.51 -6.12
CA VAL A 181 -8.95 2.26 -5.65
C VAL A 181 -9.97 2.48 -4.54
N ARG A 182 -9.80 3.51 -3.70
CA ARG A 182 -10.71 3.83 -2.57
C ARG A 182 -12.20 3.79 -2.93
N PRO A 183 -12.70 4.53 -3.94
CA PRO A 183 -14.13 4.51 -4.26
C PRO A 183 -14.63 3.12 -4.70
N LEU A 184 -13.76 2.31 -5.31
CA LEU A 184 -14.10 0.94 -5.73
C LEU A 184 -14.25 0.01 -4.52
N ILE A 185 -13.34 0.11 -3.55
CA ILE A 185 -13.38 -0.65 -2.31
C ILE A 185 -14.63 -0.28 -1.50
N GLU A 186 -14.92 1.01 -1.36
CA GLU A 186 -16.09 1.49 -0.63
C GLU A 186 -17.39 1.04 -1.28
N SER A 187 -17.46 1.08 -2.62
CA SER A 187 -18.60 0.56 -3.36
C SER A 187 -18.76 -0.96 -3.19
N ALA A 188 -17.67 -1.73 -3.26
CA ALA A 188 -17.72 -3.18 -3.09
C ALA A 188 -18.14 -3.57 -1.66
N TYR A 189 -17.62 -2.87 -0.65
CA TYR A 189 -17.99 -3.05 0.75
C TYR A 189 -19.46 -2.71 1.00
N ALA A 190 -19.95 -1.57 0.47
CA ALA A 190 -21.36 -1.18 0.59
C ALA A 190 -22.31 -2.20 -0.05
N ASP A 191 -21.84 -2.90 -1.08
CA ASP A 191 -22.57 -3.97 -1.77
C ASP A 191 -22.40 -5.35 -1.12
N ALA A 192 -21.74 -5.42 0.05
CA ALA A 192 -21.36 -6.63 0.78
C ALA A 192 -20.57 -7.65 -0.07
N ASN A 193 -19.84 -7.17 -1.07
CA ASN A 193 -19.03 -7.97 -1.98
C ASN A 193 -17.58 -8.08 -1.47
N TYR A 194 -17.39 -8.91 -0.45
CA TYR A 194 -16.08 -9.11 0.19
C TYR A 194 -15.05 -9.71 -0.76
N THR A 195 -15.47 -10.61 -1.66
CA THR A 195 -14.63 -11.12 -2.74
C THR A 195 -13.99 -9.98 -3.52
N GLU A 196 -14.79 -9.00 -3.94
CA GLU A 196 -14.31 -7.85 -4.70
C GLU A 196 -13.44 -6.91 -3.85
N VAL A 197 -13.78 -6.69 -2.58
CA VAL A 197 -12.94 -5.89 -1.68
C VAL A 197 -11.53 -6.49 -1.60
N TYR A 198 -11.40 -7.79 -1.29
CA TYR A 198 -10.09 -8.43 -1.18
C TYR A 198 -9.33 -8.45 -2.51
N ARG A 199 -10.04 -8.62 -3.64
CA ARG A 199 -9.44 -8.55 -4.97
C ARG A 199 -8.82 -7.17 -5.23
N LEU A 200 -9.57 -6.09 -5.01
CA LEU A 200 -9.11 -4.72 -5.19
C LEU A 200 -7.90 -4.41 -4.31
N PHE A 201 -7.91 -4.84 -3.05
CA PHE A 201 -6.76 -4.70 -2.17
C PHE A 201 -5.51 -5.42 -2.66
N ASN A 202 -5.68 -6.66 -3.13
CA ASN A 202 -4.55 -7.45 -3.61
C ASN A 202 -3.98 -6.92 -4.92
N GLU A 203 -4.81 -6.38 -5.80
CA GLU A 203 -4.35 -5.92 -7.12
C GLU A 203 -3.81 -4.49 -7.13
N ALA A 204 -4.40 -3.58 -6.34
CA ALA A 204 -4.10 -2.16 -6.49
C ALA A 204 -2.90 -1.69 -5.67
N PHE A 205 -2.69 -2.21 -4.46
CA PHE A 205 -1.71 -1.63 -3.53
C PHE A 205 -0.27 -2.01 -3.91
N THR A 206 0.32 -1.16 -4.76
CA THR A 206 1.70 -1.30 -5.21
C THR A 206 2.62 -0.20 -4.67
N PHE A 207 3.85 -0.56 -4.31
CA PHE A 207 4.89 0.38 -3.92
C PHE A 207 5.97 0.53 -4.99
N LEU A 208 6.61 1.69 -4.96
CA LEU A 208 7.84 2.02 -5.67
C LEU A 208 8.99 2.12 -4.66
N PRO A 209 10.21 1.74 -5.05
CA PRO A 209 11.41 2.02 -4.25
C PRO A 209 11.58 3.53 -4.04
N PHE A 210 12.15 3.91 -2.90
CA PHE A 210 12.53 5.29 -2.63
C PHE A 210 13.90 5.59 -3.28
N GLU A 211 14.07 6.84 -3.74
CA GLU A 211 15.26 7.33 -4.45
C GLU A 211 16.08 8.28 -3.58
#